data_AF-C0HJC3-F1
#
_entry.id   AF-C0HJC3-F1
#
_cell.length_a   1.000
_cell.length_b   1.000
_cell.length_c   1.000
_cell.angle_alpha   90.00
_cell.angle_beta   90.00
_cell.angle_gamma   90.00
#
_symmetry.space_group_name_H-M   'P 1'
#
loop_
_entity.id
_entity.type
_entity.pdbx_description
1 polymer ?
#
loop_
_entity_poly.entity_id
_entity_poly.type
_entity_poly.pdbx_seq_one_letter_code
_entity_poly.pdbx_strand_id
1 'polypeptide(L)' 'ACKDGFPTATCQHAKLVGNCKNSQKYRANCAKTCGPC' A
#
# COMPACT_ATOMS: atom_id res chain seq x y z
N ALA A 1 -6.49 5.66 12.70
CA ALA A 1 -6.41 6.31 11.38
C ALA A 1 -5.45 5.52 10.51
N CYS A 2 -5.90 4.88 9.43
CA CYS A 2 -4.94 4.37 8.46
C CYS A 2 -4.55 5.46 7.47
N LYS A 3 -3.26 5.46 7.17
CA LYS A 3 -2.63 6.37 6.24
C LYS A 3 -1.65 5.57 5.41
N ASP A 4 -1.44 6.03 4.20
CA ASP A 4 -0.29 5.61 3.42
C ASP A 4 0.92 6.40 3.95
N GLY A 5 1.95 5.68 4.39
CA GLY A 5 3.26 6.24 4.73
C GLY A 5 4.11 6.54 3.49
N PHE A 6 3.83 5.90 2.36
CA PHE A 6 4.46 6.24 1.07
C PHE A 6 3.61 7.23 0.25
N PRO A 7 4.22 7.90 -0.74
CA PRO A 7 3.49 8.72 -1.69
C PRO A 7 2.38 7.94 -2.38
N THR A 8 1.27 8.61 -2.72
CA THR A 8 0.11 7.99 -3.37
C THR A 8 0.48 7.24 -4.65
N ALA A 9 1.36 7.81 -5.49
CA ALA A 9 1.83 7.17 -6.72
C ALA A 9 2.52 5.82 -6.44
N THR A 10 3.35 5.75 -5.39
CA THR A 10 4.04 4.53 -4.97
C THR A 10 3.05 3.46 -4.50
N CYS A 11 2.04 3.85 -3.74
CA CYS A 11 1.03 2.93 -3.26
C CYS A 11 0.08 2.45 -4.36
N GLN A 12 -0.30 3.32 -5.28
CA GLN A 12 -1.06 2.94 -6.48
C GLN A 12 -0.27 1.96 -7.35
N HIS A 13 1.01 2.23 -7.56
CA HIS A 13 1.89 1.31 -8.27
C HIS A 13 1.98 -0.04 -7.53
N ALA A 14 2.14 -0.03 -6.21
CA ALA A 14 2.16 -1.26 -5.40
C ALA A 14 0.85 -2.05 -5.47
N LYS A 15 -0.30 -1.38 -5.58
CA LYS A 15 -1.60 -2.02 -5.81
C LYS A 15 -1.67 -2.65 -7.21
N LEU A 16 -1.25 -1.91 -8.23
CA LEU A 16 -1.25 -2.36 -9.63
C LEU A 16 -0.36 -3.58 -9.86
N VAL A 17 0.85 -3.60 -9.29
CA VAL A 17 1.79 -4.74 -9.45
C VAL A 17 1.57 -5.87 -8.45
N GLY A 18 0.53 -5.78 -7.59
CA GLY A 18 0.19 -6.84 -6.62
C GLY A 18 1.05 -6.87 -5.34
N ASN A 19 1.91 -5.88 -5.12
CA ASN A 19 2.74 -5.76 -3.91
C ASN A 19 1.91 -5.58 -2.63
N CYS A 20 0.70 -5.02 -2.71
CA CYS A 20 -0.21 -4.97 -1.56
C CYS A 20 -0.49 -6.36 -0.96
N LYS A 21 -0.55 -7.40 -1.80
CA LYS A 21 -0.77 -8.79 -1.39
C LYS A 21 0.55 -9.50 -1.07
N ASN A 22 1.59 -9.27 -1.88
CA ASN A 22 2.83 -10.05 -1.80
C ASN A 22 3.92 -9.42 -0.91
N SER A 23 3.80 -8.17 -0.49
CA SER A 23 4.83 -7.46 0.28
C SER A 23 4.27 -6.85 1.56
N GLN A 24 4.74 -7.35 2.70
CA GLN A 24 4.41 -6.80 4.02
C GLN A 24 4.82 -5.32 4.13
N LYS A 25 5.94 -4.93 3.51
CA LYS A 25 6.41 -3.53 3.47
C LYS A 25 5.35 -2.60 2.86
N TYR A 26 4.83 -2.95 1.68
CA TYR A 26 3.80 -2.15 1.04
C TYR A 26 2.46 -2.27 1.75
N ARG A 27 2.10 -3.43 2.30
CA ARG A 27 0.88 -3.57 3.09
C ARG A 27 0.85 -2.64 4.31
N ALA A 28 1.98 -2.51 5.02
CA ALA A 28 2.10 -1.62 6.17
C ALA A 28 2.18 -0.13 5.78
N ASN A 29 2.94 0.21 4.73
CA ASN A 29 3.17 1.60 4.33
C ASN A 29 2.13 2.14 3.35
N CYS A 30 1.31 1.29 2.76
CA CYS A 30 0.22 1.65 1.87
C CYS A 30 -1.09 1.12 2.45
N ALA A 31 -1.25 1.19 3.78
CA ALA A 31 -2.37 0.57 4.47
C ALA A 31 -3.74 1.12 4.04
N LYS A 32 -3.81 2.39 3.61
CA LYS A 32 -5.06 2.97 3.09
C LYS A 32 -5.29 2.54 1.64
N THR A 33 -4.24 2.49 0.81
CA THR A 33 -4.36 2.12 -0.60
C THR A 33 -4.54 0.61 -0.82
N CYS A 34 -3.87 -0.21 -0.02
CA CYS A 34 -3.89 -1.67 -0.13
C CYS A 34 -5.12 -2.32 0.53
N GLY A 35 -5.91 -1.56 1.30
CA GLY A 35 -7.10 -2.08 1.98
C GLY A 35 -6.92 -2.88 3.29
N PRO A 36 -5.77 -2.93 4.01
CA PRO A 36 -5.75 -3.47 5.39
C PRO A 36 -6.39 -2.50 6.42
N CYS A 37 -7.03 -1.45 5.92
CA CYS A 37 -7.93 -0.52 6.54
C CYS A 37 -9.02 -0.22 5.49
#